data_AF-A0A356FSY9-F1
#
_entry.id   AF-A0A356FSY9-F1
#
_cell.length_a   1.000
_cell.length_b   1.000
_cell.length_c   1.000
_cell.angle_alpha   90.00
_cell.angle_beta   90.00
_cell.angle_gamma   90.00
#
_symmetry.space_group_name_H-M   'P 1'
#
loop_
_entity.id
_entity.type
_entity.pdbx_description
1 polymer ?
#
loop_
_entity_poly.entity_id
_entity_poly.type
_entity_poly.pdbx_seq_one_letter_code
_entity_poly.pdbx_strand_id
1 'polypeptide(L)'
;MKVTYTLLDWEKALLAEVTQRLCAISSAKWIDLSDHIVLVPTVQAGRRLRDELAIYAGKLGGGLLPPRIMTPDTLIVNELERLDVANEACVTSAWIAVLEQINHTHFEALFPVKPALTLTWKIGMARQMMQLCHTLGEDGLSLKATSELANAAGIEAERWRELARLEGLYFHHLKRAQLIDPNYARLSIAESYEAPDTIKSIILAATPDPQPLALRAIQSAATKTQIEI
;
A
#
# COMPACT_ATOMS: atom_id res chain seq x y z
N MET A 1 -12.01 14.51 -9.97
CA MET A 1 -10.70 13.90 -10.21
C MET A 1 -10.14 14.49 -11.51
N LYS A 2 -9.02 15.24 -11.46
CA LYS A 2 -8.33 15.71 -12.69
C LYS A 2 -7.16 14.78 -12.96
N VAL A 3 -7.44 13.63 -13.56
CA VAL A 3 -6.40 12.73 -14.08
C VAL A 3 -6.13 13.13 -15.52
N THR A 4 -4.88 13.38 -15.85
CA THR A 4 -4.43 13.62 -17.22
C THR A 4 -3.59 12.45 -17.70
N TYR A 5 -3.83 12.00 -18.93
CA TYR A 5 -3.07 10.92 -19.54
C TYR A 5 -2.15 11.49 -20.61
N THR A 6 -0.86 11.13 -20.55
CA THR A 6 0.13 11.50 -21.55
C THR A 6 0.63 10.23 -22.23
N LEU A 7 0.37 10.10 -23.52
CA LEU A 7 0.89 8.99 -24.31
C LEU A 7 2.36 9.26 -24.65
N LEU A 8 3.19 8.23 -24.45
CA LEU A 8 4.59 8.21 -24.84
C LEU A 8 4.74 7.45 -26.17
N ASP A 9 5.68 7.90 -27.00
CA ASP A 9 6.02 7.34 -28.29
C ASP A 9 6.89 6.08 -28.13
N TRP A 10 6.31 4.93 -28.46
CA TRP A 10 6.98 3.63 -28.32
C TRP A 10 8.26 3.50 -29.17
N GLU A 11 8.43 4.33 -30.20
CA GLU A 11 9.65 4.33 -31.03
C GLU A 11 10.82 5.07 -30.37
N LYS A 12 10.55 5.86 -29.33
CA LYS A 12 11.57 6.62 -28.59
C LYS A 12 12.04 5.88 -27.35
N ALA A 13 13.25 6.22 -26.91
CA ALA A 13 13.77 5.72 -25.65
C ALA A 13 12.94 6.29 -24.47
N LEU A 14 12.20 5.41 -23.79
CA LEU A 14 11.29 5.75 -22.68
C LEU A 14 11.87 6.76 -21.68
N LEU A 15 13.10 6.53 -21.22
CA LEU A 15 13.77 7.39 -20.25
C LEU A 15 13.96 8.82 -20.76
N ALA A 16 14.36 8.96 -22.03
CA ALA A 16 14.59 10.28 -22.64
C ALA A 16 13.26 11.03 -22.81
N GLU A 17 12.20 10.32 -23.18
CA GLU A 17 10.88 10.93 -23.37
C GLU A 17 10.25 11.38 -22.05
N VAL A 18 10.28 10.54 -21.02
CA VAL A 18 9.85 10.92 -19.67
C VAL A 18 10.65 12.12 -19.17
N THR A 19 11.97 12.13 -19.38
CA THR A 19 12.83 13.27 -18.99
C THR A 19 12.41 14.55 -19.71
N GLN A 20 12.25 14.51 -21.04
CA GLN A 20 11.84 15.67 -21.83
C GLN A 20 10.47 16.19 -21.38
N ARG A 21 9.52 15.29 -21.12
CA ARG A 21 8.17 15.64 -20.66
C ARG A 21 8.18 16.32 -19.30
N LEU A 22 8.95 15.79 -18.35
CA LEU A 22 9.10 16.37 -17.01
C LEU A 22 9.77 17.75 -17.09
N CYS A 23 10.85 17.87 -17.85
CA CYS A 23 11.53 19.15 -18.04
C CYS A 23 10.65 20.19 -18.73
N ALA A 24 9.72 19.78 -19.60
CA ALA A 24 8.77 20.67 -20.25
C ALA A 24 7.69 21.24 -19.31
N ILE A 25 7.56 20.72 -18.07
CA ILE A 25 6.67 21.29 -17.05
C ILE A 25 7.16 22.67 -16.62
N SER A 26 8.48 22.89 -16.57
CA SER A 26 9.08 24.19 -16.29
C SER A 26 9.58 24.84 -17.58
N SER A 27 9.21 26.10 -17.81
CA SER A 27 9.55 26.82 -19.05
C SER A 27 10.86 27.62 -18.98
N ALA A 28 11.66 27.46 -17.92
CA ALA A 28 12.83 28.31 -17.67
C ALA A 28 14.15 27.53 -17.70
N LYS A 29 15.26 28.29 -17.83
CA LYS A 29 16.63 27.79 -17.61
C LYS A 29 16.81 27.08 -16.26
N TRP A 30 15.92 27.35 -15.30
CA TRP A 30 15.85 26.67 -14.02
C TRP A 30 14.64 25.75 -14.03
N ILE A 31 14.90 24.44 -14.03
CA ILE A 31 13.87 23.42 -14.01
C ILE A 31 13.54 23.15 -12.56
N ASP A 32 12.38 23.63 -12.10
CA ASP A 32 11.88 23.35 -10.76
C ASP A 32 10.78 22.29 -10.84
N LEU A 33 11.05 21.14 -10.24
CA LEU A 33 10.13 20.01 -10.11
C LEU A 33 9.94 19.62 -8.62
N SER A 34 10.35 20.48 -7.68
CA SER A 34 10.37 20.18 -6.25
C SER A 34 8.97 19.95 -5.66
N ASP A 35 7.94 20.49 -6.31
CA ASP A 35 6.53 20.33 -6.00
C ASP A 35 5.88 19.13 -6.72
N HIS A 36 6.67 18.21 -7.28
CA HIS A 36 6.20 17.00 -7.95
C HIS A 36 6.69 15.73 -7.25
N ILE A 37 5.81 14.73 -7.18
CA ILE A 37 6.18 13.34 -6.94
C ILE A 37 6.16 12.62 -8.29
N VAL A 38 7.23 11.89 -8.60
CA VAL A 38 7.28 11.02 -9.78
C VAL A 38 7.40 9.57 -9.31
N LEU A 39 6.35 8.82 -9.56
CA LEU A 39 6.26 7.40 -9.28
C LEU A 39 6.84 6.62 -10.47
N VAL A 40 7.80 5.74 -10.17
CA VAL A 40 8.53 4.93 -11.17
C VAL A 40 8.40 3.45 -10.87
N PRO A 41 8.53 2.56 -11.88
CA PRO A 41 8.33 1.12 -11.69
C PRO A 41 9.31 0.47 -10.72
N THR A 42 10.55 0.96 -10.68
CA THR A 42 11.60 0.38 -9.82
C THR A 42 12.52 1.45 -9.27
N VAL A 43 13.21 1.12 -8.17
CA VAL A 43 14.27 1.97 -7.60
C VAL A 43 15.34 2.30 -8.63
N GLN A 44 15.69 1.33 -9.50
CA GLN A 44 16.69 1.54 -10.55
C GLN A 44 16.19 2.46 -11.66
N ALA A 45 14.93 2.37 -12.08
CA ALA A 45 14.34 3.33 -13.01
C ALA A 45 14.39 4.75 -12.43
N GLY A 46 14.12 4.90 -11.13
CA GLY A 46 14.23 6.19 -10.44
C GLY A 46 15.66 6.74 -10.36
N ARG A 47 16.66 5.88 -10.15
CA ARG A 47 18.08 6.28 -10.22
C ARG A 47 18.44 6.80 -11.62
N ARG A 48 18.08 6.04 -12.66
CA ARG A 48 18.35 6.44 -14.06
C ARG A 48 17.64 7.74 -14.44
N LEU A 49 16.41 7.94 -13.98
CA LEU A 49 15.66 9.18 -14.20
C LEU A 49 16.33 10.39 -13.55
N ARG A 50 16.81 10.24 -12.30
CA ARG A 50 17.58 11.31 -11.65
C ARG A 50 18.84 11.68 -12.43
N ASP A 51 19.59 10.69 -12.91
CA ASP A 51 20.81 10.92 -13.68
C ASP A 51 20.50 11.65 -14.99
N GLU A 52 19.49 11.19 -15.74
CA GLU A 52 19.12 11.78 -17.03
C GLU A 52 18.57 13.20 -16.87
N LEU A 53 17.76 13.48 -15.84
CA LEU A 53 17.30 14.84 -15.51
C LEU A 53 18.48 15.79 -15.25
N ALA A 54 19.48 15.34 -14.48
CA ALA A 54 20.67 16.14 -14.18
C ALA A 54 21.50 16.42 -15.44
N ILE A 55 21.73 15.40 -16.27
CA ILE A 55 22.42 15.54 -17.56
C ILE A 55 21.67 16.51 -18.49
N TYR A 56 20.35 16.37 -18.58
CA TYR A 56 19.50 17.21 -19.41
C TYR A 56 19.56 18.68 -18.97
N ALA A 57 19.40 18.96 -17.68
CA ALA A 57 19.50 20.32 -17.13
C ALA A 57 20.90 20.93 -17.34
N GLY A 58 21.96 20.13 -17.18
CA GLY A 58 23.34 20.54 -17.44
C GLY A 58 23.59 20.93 -18.90
N LYS A 59 23.01 20.20 -19.86
CA LYS A 59 23.09 20.53 -21.30
C LYS A 59 22.43 21.87 -21.63
N LEU A 60 21.39 22.26 -20.90
CA LEU A 60 20.73 23.57 -21.03
C LEU A 60 21.51 24.71 -20.33
N GLY A 61 22.63 24.40 -19.67
CA GLY A 61 23.43 25.34 -18.89
C GLY A 61 22.70 25.89 -17.66
N GLY A 62 21.67 25.16 -17.19
CA GLY A 62 20.73 25.55 -16.16
C GLY A 62 20.88 24.78 -14.85
N GLY A 63 19.92 24.98 -13.94
CA GLY A 63 19.84 24.24 -12.68
C GLY A 63 18.57 23.38 -12.61
N LEU A 64 18.61 22.35 -11.76
CA LEU A 64 17.51 21.42 -11.51
C LEU A 64 17.20 21.38 -10.01
N LEU A 65 15.94 21.66 -9.64
CA LEU A 65 15.38 21.21 -8.38
C LEU A 65 14.58 19.93 -8.68
N PRO A 66 15.10 18.74 -8.31
CA PRO A 66 14.54 17.48 -8.77
C PRO A 66 13.20 17.17 -8.08
N PRO A 67 12.34 16.37 -8.72
CA PRO A 67 11.13 15.86 -8.07
C PRO A 67 11.46 14.79 -7.04
N ARG A 68 10.49 14.49 -6.18
CA ARG A 68 10.56 13.32 -5.31
C ARG A 68 10.29 12.06 -6.13
N ILE A 69 11.36 11.32 -6.44
CA ILE A 69 11.28 10.10 -7.26
C ILE A 69 11.28 8.85 -6.36
N MET A 70 10.20 8.07 -6.42
CA MET A 70 10.00 6.88 -5.60
C MET A 70 9.14 5.81 -6.31
N THR A 71 9.02 4.61 -5.75
CA THR A 71 8.07 3.60 -6.27
C THR A 71 6.69 3.83 -5.63
N PRO A 72 5.59 3.37 -6.26
CA PRO A 72 4.24 3.56 -5.72
C PRO A 72 4.07 3.07 -4.28
N ASP A 73 4.63 1.92 -3.92
CA ASP A 73 4.52 1.37 -2.56
C ASP A 73 5.19 2.25 -1.50
N THR A 74 6.19 3.06 -1.89
CA THR A 74 6.87 3.99 -0.97
C THR A 74 5.91 5.05 -0.39
N LEU A 75 4.81 5.36 -1.08
CA LEU A 75 3.77 6.25 -0.55
C LEU A 75 3.21 5.73 0.79
N ILE A 76 2.98 4.42 0.87
CA ILE A 76 2.40 3.76 2.04
C ILE A 76 3.48 3.52 3.09
N VAL A 77 4.66 3.03 2.66
CA VAL A 77 5.78 2.74 3.57
C VAL A 77 6.21 3.97 4.37
N ASN A 78 6.31 5.14 3.74
CA ASN A 78 6.69 6.36 4.44
C ASN A 78 5.70 6.78 5.55
N GLU A 79 4.42 6.51 5.37
CA GLU A 79 3.40 6.81 6.38
C GLU A 79 3.37 5.73 7.47
N LEU A 80 3.64 4.46 7.12
CA LEU A 80 3.78 3.38 8.11
C LEU A 80 4.90 3.63 9.12
N GLU A 81 6.03 4.20 8.68
CA GLU A 81 7.16 4.52 9.55
C GLU A 81 6.82 5.54 10.65
N ARG A 82 5.69 6.24 10.54
CA ARG A 82 5.18 7.20 11.53
C ARG A 82 4.22 6.60 12.55
N LEU A 83 3.89 5.32 12.41
CA LEU A 83 2.90 4.62 13.22
C LEU A 83 3.55 3.54 14.09
N ASP A 84 2.96 3.29 15.26
CA ASP A 84 3.35 2.18 16.14
C ASP A 84 2.76 0.85 15.63
N VAL A 85 3.29 0.37 14.50
CA VAL A 85 2.84 -0.87 13.84
C VAL A 85 3.39 -2.10 14.56
N ALA A 86 2.53 -3.08 14.80
CA ALA A 86 2.91 -4.37 15.38
C ALA A 86 3.91 -5.11 14.49
N ASN A 87 5.04 -5.52 15.06
CA ASN A 87 5.97 -6.42 14.38
C ASN A 87 5.41 -7.87 14.33
N GLU A 88 6.08 -8.74 13.59
CA GLU A 88 5.65 -10.14 13.41
C GLU A 88 5.45 -10.90 14.72
N ALA A 89 6.32 -10.67 15.72
CA ALA A 89 6.22 -11.33 17.02
C ALA A 89 4.99 -10.85 17.81
N CYS A 90 4.70 -9.55 17.77
CA CYS A 90 3.51 -8.96 18.38
C CYS A 90 2.22 -9.49 17.72
N VAL A 91 2.19 -9.54 16.40
CA VAL A 91 1.05 -10.09 15.62
C VAL A 91 0.84 -11.56 15.95
N THR A 92 1.91 -12.37 15.93
CA THR A 92 1.85 -13.80 16.26
C THR A 92 1.35 -14.01 17.69
N SER A 93 1.87 -13.26 18.65
CA SER A 93 1.46 -13.36 20.04
C SER A 93 0.00 -12.96 20.24
N ALA A 94 -0.49 -11.94 19.52
CA ALA A 94 -1.89 -11.52 19.60
C ALA A 94 -2.83 -12.61 19.06
N TRP A 95 -2.49 -13.24 17.93
CA TRP A 95 -3.25 -14.37 17.41
C TRP A 95 -3.28 -15.56 18.37
N ILE A 96 -2.13 -15.92 18.96
CA ILE A 96 -2.07 -16.99 19.97
C ILE A 96 -2.97 -16.67 21.16
N ALA A 97 -2.91 -15.43 21.68
CA ALA A 97 -3.72 -15.01 22.81
C ALA A 97 -5.23 -15.07 22.51
N VAL A 98 -5.65 -14.68 21.30
CA VAL A 98 -7.04 -14.84 20.85
C VAL A 98 -7.43 -16.32 20.82
N LEU A 99 -6.62 -17.18 20.20
CA LEU A 99 -6.88 -18.62 20.11
C LEU A 99 -6.94 -19.31 21.48
N GLU A 100 -6.29 -18.75 22.50
CA GLU A 100 -6.35 -19.24 23.88
C GLU A 100 -7.61 -18.84 24.64
N GLN A 101 -8.18 -17.67 24.32
CA GLN A 101 -9.25 -17.06 25.09
C GLN A 101 -10.64 -17.35 24.51
N ILE A 102 -10.72 -17.73 23.22
CA ILE A 102 -12.01 -18.03 22.59
C ILE A 102 -12.61 -19.34 23.12
N ASN A 103 -13.94 -19.37 23.18
CA ASN A 103 -14.66 -20.63 23.25
C ASN A 103 -14.89 -21.17 21.83
N HIS A 104 -14.23 -22.26 21.47
CA HIS A 104 -14.31 -22.87 20.14
C HIS A 104 -15.72 -23.33 19.73
N THR A 105 -16.63 -23.57 20.69
CA THR A 105 -18.03 -23.91 20.38
C THR A 105 -18.80 -22.71 19.81
N HIS A 106 -18.24 -21.50 19.84
CA HIS A 106 -18.78 -20.32 19.16
C HIS A 106 -18.14 -20.07 17.79
N PHE A 107 -17.25 -20.97 17.36
CA PHE A 107 -16.47 -20.90 16.13
C PHE A 107 -16.45 -22.27 15.42
N GLU A 108 -17.61 -22.94 15.33
CA GLU A 108 -17.72 -24.31 14.81
C GLU A 108 -17.55 -24.38 13.29
N ALA A 109 -17.94 -23.33 12.55
CA ALA A 109 -17.74 -23.29 11.10
C ALA A 109 -16.25 -23.19 10.74
N LEU A 110 -15.45 -22.55 11.59
CA LEU A 110 -14.01 -22.40 11.45
C LEU A 110 -13.24 -23.58 12.06
N PHE A 111 -13.69 -24.11 13.19
CA PHE A 111 -13.09 -25.24 13.90
C PHE A 111 -14.07 -26.41 14.01
N PRO A 112 -14.39 -27.10 12.89
CA PRO A 112 -15.37 -28.19 12.89
C PRO A 112 -14.93 -29.40 13.70
N VAL A 113 -13.62 -29.54 13.93
CA VAL A 113 -13.04 -30.54 14.83
C VAL A 113 -12.39 -29.82 16.00
N LYS A 114 -12.67 -30.28 17.23
CA LYS A 114 -12.11 -29.71 18.44
C LYS A 114 -10.58 -29.69 18.35
N PRO A 115 -9.94 -28.50 18.45
CA PRO A 115 -8.50 -28.40 18.33
C PRO A 115 -7.78 -28.97 19.56
N ALA A 116 -6.54 -29.44 19.36
CA ALA A 116 -5.72 -30.00 20.43
C ALA A 116 -5.18 -28.93 21.41
N LEU A 117 -5.23 -27.64 21.04
CA LEU A 117 -4.79 -26.48 21.84
C LEU A 117 -3.34 -26.55 22.35
N THR A 118 -2.50 -27.38 21.74
CA THR A 118 -1.06 -27.39 21.99
C THR A 118 -0.42 -26.09 21.49
N LEU A 119 0.73 -25.71 22.06
CA LEU A 119 1.47 -24.52 21.61
C LEU A 119 1.81 -24.60 20.12
N THR A 120 2.22 -25.77 19.63
CA THR A 120 2.52 -26.00 18.20
C THR A 120 1.30 -25.75 17.33
N TRP A 121 0.12 -26.21 17.74
CA TRP A 121 -1.12 -25.95 17.00
C TRP A 121 -1.45 -24.45 16.97
N LYS A 122 -1.34 -23.76 18.10
CA LYS A 122 -1.60 -22.31 18.19
C LYS A 122 -0.68 -21.50 17.29
N ILE A 123 0.63 -21.78 17.31
CA ILE A 123 1.60 -21.12 16.44
C ILE A 123 1.30 -21.40 14.96
N GLY A 124 0.99 -22.66 14.62
CA GLY A 124 0.61 -23.04 13.26
C GLY A 124 -0.63 -22.28 12.77
N MET A 125 -1.67 -22.22 13.61
CA MET A 125 -2.91 -21.52 13.30
C MET A 125 -2.71 -20.00 13.20
N ALA A 126 -1.92 -19.41 14.10
CA ALA A 126 -1.56 -17.99 14.03
C ALA A 126 -0.88 -17.65 12.69
N ARG A 127 0.08 -18.46 12.25
CA ARG A 127 0.73 -18.29 10.94
C ARG A 127 -0.24 -18.42 9.77
N GLN A 128 -1.18 -19.36 9.85
CA GLN A 128 -2.24 -19.50 8.82
C GLN A 128 -3.13 -18.26 8.76
N MET A 129 -3.52 -17.70 9.91
CA MET A 129 -4.29 -16.45 9.96
C MET A 129 -3.50 -15.28 9.39
N MET A 130 -2.22 -15.15 9.74
CA MET A 130 -1.35 -14.11 9.20
C MET A 130 -1.19 -14.22 7.69
N GLN A 131 -0.96 -15.43 7.17
CA GLN A 131 -0.86 -15.66 5.73
C GLN A 131 -2.16 -15.31 5.00
N LEU A 132 -3.31 -15.69 5.57
CA LEU A 132 -4.62 -15.35 5.02
C LEU A 132 -4.82 -13.83 4.97
N CYS A 133 -4.53 -13.12 6.07
CA CYS A 133 -4.64 -11.67 6.13
C CYS A 133 -3.68 -10.98 5.14
N HIS A 134 -2.47 -11.52 4.97
CA HIS A 134 -1.51 -11.00 4.01
C HIS A 134 -2.02 -11.14 2.56
N THR A 135 -2.47 -12.33 2.16
CA THR A 135 -3.00 -12.58 0.81
C THR A 135 -4.23 -11.72 0.51
N LEU A 136 -5.15 -11.57 1.47
CA LEU A 136 -6.28 -10.66 1.29
C LEU A 136 -5.83 -9.18 1.23
N GLY A 137 -4.83 -8.83 2.03
CA GLY A 137 -4.25 -7.48 2.08
C GLY A 137 -3.58 -7.06 0.77
N GLU A 138 -3.06 -7.99 -0.03
CA GLU A 138 -2.50 -7.71 -1.37
C GLU A 138 -3.56 -7.06 -2.29
N ASP A 139 -4.81 -7.53 -2.20
CA ASP A 139 -5.97 -6.98 -2.91
C ASP A 139 -6.68 -5.85 -2.13
N GLY A 140 -6.14 -5.46 -0.98
CA GLY A 140 -6.72 -4.45 -0.09
C GLY A 140 -8.02 -4.90 0.56
N LEU A 141 -8.12 -6.17 0.95
CA LEU A 141 -9.26 -6.75 1.66
C LEU A 141 -8.87 -7.10 3.11
N SER A 142 -9.83 -6.95 4.03
CA SER A 142 -9.78 -7.45 5.41
C SER A 142 -10.65 -8.70 5.57
N LEU A 143 -10.51 -9.46 6.66
CA LEU A 143 -11.41 -10.60 6.90
C LEU A 143 -12.86 -10.14 7.03
N LYS A 144 -13.10 -8.96 7.63
CA LYS A 144 -14.42 -8.33 7.67
C LYS A 144 -14.98 -8.06 6.27
N ALA A 145 -14.24 -7.35 5.42
CA ALA A 145 -14.71 -7.04 4.06
C ALA A 145 -14.93 -8.31 3.23
N THR A 146 -14.03 -9.29 3.33
CA THR A 146 -14.17 -10.57 2.65
C THR A 146 -15.38 -11.36 3.17
N SER A 147 -15.71 -11.27 4.47
CA SER A 147 -16.92 -11.88 5.01
C SER A 147 -18.22 -11.31 4.44
N GLU A 148 -18.26 -10.02 4.15
CA GLU A 148 -19.42 -9.38 3.54
C GLU A 148 -19.59 -9.85 2.09
N LEU A 149 -18.49 -9.91 1.33
CA LEU A 149 -18.48 -10.43 -0.05
C LEU A 149 -18.86 -11.92 -0.12
N ALA A 150 -18.28 -12.73 0.76
CA ALA A 150 -18.55 -14.16 0.85
C ALA A 150 -20.03 -14.43 1.18
N ASN A 151 -20.62 -13.64 2.07
CA ASN A 151 -22.04 -13.73 2.40
C ASN A 151 -22.94 -13.37 1.20
N ALA A 152 -22.61 -12.30 0.46
CA ALA A 152 -23.34 -11.91 -0.73
C ALA A 152 -23.25 -12.97 -1.85
N ALA A 153 -22.10 -13.65 -1.97
CA ALA A 153 -21.87 -14.71 -2.94
C ALA A 153 -22.39 -16.09 -2.48
N GLY A 154 -22.81 -16.24 -1.22
CA GLY A 154 -23.21 -17.53 -0.65
C GLY A 154 -22.07 -18.54 -0.49
N ILE A 155 -20.82 -18.08 -0.37
CA ILE A 155 -19.61 -18.92 -0.31
C ILE A 155 -19.14 -18.99 1.14
N GLU A 156 -19.28 -20.15 1.79
CA GLU A 156 -18.78 -20.39 3.15
C GLU A 156 -19.11 -19.26 4.16
N ALA A 157 -20.30 -18.65 4.05
CA ALA A 157 -20.63 -17.39 4.72
C ALA A 157 -20.45 -17.43 6.25
N GLU A 158 -20.81 -18.54 6.89
CA GLU A 158 -20.62 -18.77 8.32
C GLU A 158 -19.14 -18.75 8.72
N ARG A 159 -18.30 -19.47 7.96
CA ARG A 159 -16.86 -19.59 8.23
C ARG A 159 -16.16 -18.24 8.10
N TRP A 160 -16.49 -17.48 7.06
CA TRP A 160 -15.93 -16.13 6.89
C TRP A 160 -16.40 -15.16 7.97
N ARG A 161 -17.65 -15.27 8.44
CA ARG A 161 -18.15 -14.45 9.55
C ARG A 161 -17.42 -14.75 10.84
N GLU A 162 -17.12 -16.01 11.10
CA GLU A 162 -16.32 -16.44 12.25
C GLU A 162 -14.87 -15.93 12.15
N LEU A 163 -14.25 -15.96 10.97
CA LEU A 163 -12.93 -15.35 10.73
C LEU A 163 -12.95 -13.84 11.00
N ALA A 164 -13.95 -13.11 10.51
CA ALA A 164 -14.10 -11.67 10.78
C ALA A 164 -14.30 -11.38 12.28
N ARG A 165 -15.01 -12.25 13.01
CA ARG A 165 -15.13 -12.15 14.48
C ARG A 165 -13.79 -12.37 15.17
N LEU A 166 -12.99 -13.34 14.73
CA LEU A 166 -11.63 -13.54 15.26
C LEU A 166 -10.73 -12.35 14.98
N GLU A 167 -10.79 -11.76 13.78
CA GLU A 167 -10.07 -10.54 13.42
C GLU A 167 -10.38 -9.39 14.39
N GLY A 168 -11.65 -9.21 14.75
CA GLY A 168 -12.07 -8.20 15.73
C GLY A 168 -11.46 -8.42 17.12
N LEU A 169 -11.38 -9.67 17.59
CA LEU A 169 -10.73 -10.01 18.86
C LEU A 169 -9.21 -9.77 18.80
N TYR A 170 -8.60 -10.09 17.66
CA TYR A 170 -7.20 -9.84 17.38
C TYR A 170 -6.86 -8.34 17.42
N PHE A 171 -7.64 -7.50 16.73
CA PHE A 171 -7.46 -6.05 16.79
C PHE A 171 -7.68 -5.49 18.20
N HIS A 172 -8.62 -6.03 18.96
CA HIS A 172 -8.79 -5.65 20.36
C HIS A 172 -7.53 -5.95 21.19
N HIS A 173 -6.89 -7.11 20.95
CA HIS A 173 -5.64 -7.47 21.62
C HIS A 173 -4.50 -6.51 21.27
N LEU A 174 -4.30 -6.18 19.99
CA LEU A 174 -3.27 -5.21 19.58
C LEU A 174 -3.52 -3.82 20.14
N LYS A 175 -4.79 -3.37 20.13
CA LYS A 175 -5.17 -2.06 20.68
C LYS A 175 -4.83 -1.93 22.16
N ARG A 176 -4.98 -3.01 22.95
CA ARG A 176 -4.57 -3.02 24.38
C ARG A 176 -3.06 -2.84 24.56
N ALA A 177 -2.27 -3.29 23.59
CA ALA A 177 -0.83 -3.08 23.55
C ALA A 177 -0.44 -1.73 22.90
N GLN A 178 -1.41 -0.89 22.51
CA GLN A 178 -1.21 0.36 21.77
C GLN A 178 -0.50 0.15 20.42
N LEU A 179 -0.69 -1.02 19.82
CA LEU A 179 -0.13 -1.37 18.52
C LEU A 179 -1.21 -1.37 17.44
N ILE A 180 -0.79 -1.09 16.22
CA ILE A 180 -1.64 -1.12 15.02
C ILE A 180 -1.29 -2.36 14.18
N ASP A 181 -2.28 -3.08 13.68
CA ASP A 181 -2.03 -4.18 12.75
C ASP A 181 -1.40 -3.66 11.43
N PRO A 182 -0.37 -4.34 10.89
CA PRO A 182 0.29 -3.90 9.67
C PRO A 182 -0.61 -3.87 8.42
N ASN A 183 -1.49 -4.85 8.23
CA ASN A 183 -2.36 -4.89 7.04
C ASN A 183 -3.45 -3.81 7.12
N TYR A 184 -4.04 -3.65 8.31
CA TYR A 184 -4.99 -2.58 8.61
C TYR A 184 -4.35 -1.20 8.43
N ALA A 185 -3.14 -0.98 8.94
CA ALA A 185 -2.43 0.28 8.78
C ALA A 185 -2.20 0.60 7.30
N ARG A 186 -1.74 -0.38 6.50
CA ARG A 186 -1.54 -0.22 5.05
C ARG A 186 -2.83 0.16 4.33
N LEU A 187 -3.93 -0.54 4.63
CA LEU A 187 -5.23 -0.27 4.03
C LEU A 187 -5.74 1.13 4.43
N SER A 188 -5.69 1.45 5.72
CA SER A 188 -6.10 2.75 6.26
C SER A 188 -5.32 3.90 5.63
N ILE A 189 -3.99 3.78 5.52
CA ILE A 189 -3.14 4.76 4.85
C ILE A 189 -3.55 4.90 3.38
N ALA A 190 -3.76 3.79 2.67
CA ALA A 190 -4.14 3.83 1.26
C ALA A 190 -5.50 4.52 1.04
N GLU A 191 -6.46 4.33 1.95
CA GLU A 191 -7.80 4.93 1.84
C GLU A 191 -7.84 6.41 2.23
N SER A 192 -6.90 6.87 3.05
CA SER A 192 -6.83 8.26 3.53
C SER A 192 -5.56 8.98 3.12
N TYR A 193 -4.83 8.49 2.12
CA TYR A 193 -3.56 9.07 1.73
C TYR A 193 -3.76 10.49 1.20
N GLU A 194 -2.98 11.43 1.74
CA GLU A 194 -2.88 12.80 1.25
C GLU A 194 -1.42 13.11 0.92
N ALA A 195 -1.19 13.69 -0.25
CA ALA A 195 0.14 14.19 -0.57
C ALA A 195 0.46 15.39 0.34
N PRO A 196 1.74 15.64 0.68
CA PRO A 196 2.13 16.83 1.42
C PRO A 196 1.68 18.11 0.71
N ASP A 197 1.27 19.15 1.44
CA ASP A 197 0.76 20.42 0.88
C ASP A 197 1.71 21.11 -0.12
N THR A 198 3.01 20.81 -0.04
CA THR A 198 4.02 21.32 -0.98
C THR A 198 3.97 20.65 -2.35
N ILE A 199 3.24 19.54 -2.50
CA ILE A 199 3.16 18.76 -3.74
C ILE A 199 1.92 19.18 -4.52
N LYS A 200 2.11 19.63 -5.76
CA LYS A 200 1.03 20.01 -6.68
C LYS A 200 0.56 18.84 -7.54
N SER A 201 1.48 17.93 -7.89
CA SER A 201 1.19 16.83 -8.81
C SER A 201 1.93 15.53 -8.45
N ILE A 202 1.23 14.40 -8.64
CA ILE A 202 1.80 13.05 -8.63
C ILE A 202 1.77 12.53 -10.06
N ILE A 203 2.93 12.14 -10.58
CA ILE A 203 3.11 11.65 -11.95
C ILE A 203 3.46 10.15 -11.91
N LEU A 204 2.65 9.31 -12.52
CA LEU A 204 2.86 7.87 -12.62
C LEU A 204 3.64 7.53 -13.91
N ALA A 205 4.95 7.75 -13.89
CA ALA A 205 5.80 7.62 -15.07
C ALA A 205 6.10 6.15 -15.41
N ALA A 206 5.46 5.66 -16.48
CA ALA A 206 5.72 4.34 -17.07
C ALA A 206 5.77 3.19 -16.04
N THR A 207 4.82 3.21 -15.12
CA THR A 207 4.72 2.24 -14.02
C THR A 207 3.60 1.24 -14.36
N PRO A 208 3.93 0.07 -14.95
CA PRO A 208 2.92 -0.94 -15.25
C PRO A 208 2.43 -1.58 -13.94
N ASP A 209 1.12 -1.84 -13.89
CA ASP A 209 0.42 -2.58 -12.85
C ASP A 209 0.90 -2.29 -11.41
N PRO A 210 0.80 -1.02 -10.92
CA PRO A 210 1.09 -0.72 -9.53
C PRO A 210 0.20 -1.57 -8.59
N GLN A 211 0.71 -1.90 -7.41
CA GLN A 211 -0.05 -2.67 -6.42
C GLN A 211 -1.40 -2.00 -6.10
N PRO A 212 -2.48 -2.77 -5.87
CA PRO A 212 -3.82 -2.22 -5.62
C PRO A 212 -3.89 -1.15 -4.54
N LEU A 213 -3.19 -1.36 -3.41
CA LEU A 213 -3.15 -0.37 -2.33
C LEU A 213 -2.47 0.94 -2.75
N ALA A 214 -1.42 0.88 -3.56
CA ALA A 214 -0.79 2.10 -4.06
C ALA A 214 -1.72 2.87 -5.01
N LEU A 215 -2.49 2.16 -5.85
CA LEU A 215 -3.52 2.78 -6.68
C LEU A 215 -4.61 3.45 -5.84
N ARG A 216 -5.06 2.82 -4.75
CA ARG A 216 -6.02 3.42 -3.80
C ARG A 216 -5.44 4.69 -3.15
N ALA A 217 -4.17 4.67 -2.74
CA ALA A 217 -3.48 5.85 -2.19
C ALA A 217 -3.45 7.01 -3.20
N ILE A 218 -3.11 6.73 -4.45
CA ILE A 218 -3.11 7.73 -5.53
C ILE A 218 -4.52 8.27 -5.77
N GLN A 219 -5.54 7.41 -5.77
CA GLN A 219 -6.94 7.81 -5.90
C GLN A 219 -7.41 8.72 -4.75
N SER A 220 -7.03 8.40 -3.51
CA SER A 220 -7.31 9.26 -2.35
C SER A 220 -6.65 10.64 -2.51
N ALA A 221 -5.37 10.68 -2.87
CA ALA A 221 -4.66 11.95 -3.08
C ALA A 221 -5.23 12.78 -4.24
N ALA A 222 -5.85 12.15 -5.24
CA ALA A 222 -6.45 12.81 -6.40
C ALA A 222 -7.62 13.74 -6.07
N THR A 223 -8.10 13.73 -4.82
CA THR A 223 -9.11 14.67 -4.30
C THR A 223 -8.56 16.10 -4.19
N LYS A 224 -7.28 16.25 -3.86
CA LYS A 224 -6.61 17.54 -3.61
C LYS A 224 -5.38 17.76 -4.51
N THR A 225 -4.81 16.70 -5.06
CA THR A 225 -3.56 16.73 -5.84
C THR A 225 -3.83 16.38 -7.29
N GLN A 226 -3.14 17.03 -8.24
CA GLN A 226 -3.23 16.64 -9.65
C GLN A 226 -2.56 15.29 -9.87
N ILE A 227 -3.17 14.42 -10.68
CA ILE A 227 -2.58 13.13 -11.06
C ILE A 227 -2.30 13.14 -12.57
N GLU A 228 -1.08 12.81 -12.96
CA GLU A 228 -0.69 12.54 -14.34
C GLU A 228 -0.28 11.07 -14.49
N ILE A 229 -0.70 10.44 -15.58
CA ILE A 229 -0.35 9.06 -15.95
C ILE A 229 0.31 9.08 -17.32
#